data_AF-A0A552BY88-F1
#
_entry.id   AF-A0A552BY88-F1
#
_cell.length_a   1.000
_cell.length_b   1.000
_cell.length_c   1.000
_cell.angle_alpha   90.00
_cell.angle_beta   90.00
_cell.angle_gamma   90.00
#
_symmetry.space_group_name_H-M   'P 1'
#
loop_
_entity.id
_entity.type
_entity.pdbx_description
1 polymer ?
#
loop_
_entity_poly.entity_id
_entity_poly.type
_entity_poly.pdbx_seq_one_letter_code
_entity_poly.pdbx_strand_id
1 'polypeptide(L)'
;MTAETLWLRLLGRGKTQNQAVRELLELPQGNAFRENVLELLISWRVSMEINNILETEDREVFMTLSQTYQEWKEATKQEGRQQGKLEGKLEGKLEGKLESIPRLLALGLSVEQIAQALDLDLEQVRQAARE
;
A
#
# COMPACT_ATOMS: atom_id res chain seq x y z
N MET A 1 -23.84 4.82 -20.36
CA MET A 1 -23.87 6.00 -19.46
C MET A 1 -22.44 6.25 -19.00
N THR A 2 -22.01 7.51 -18.87
CA THR A 2 -20.60 7.88 -18.67
C THR A 2 -20.19 7.90 -17.18
N ALA A 3 -18.89 7.66 -16.93
CA ALA A 3 -18.27 7.73 -15.61
C ALA A 3 -18.48 9.08 -14.89
N GLU A 4 -18.68 10.16 -15.66
CA GLU A 4 -18.88 11.53 -15.15
C GLU A 4 -20.13 11.71 -14.28
N THR A 5 -21.14 10.85 -14.44
CA THR A 5 -22.38 10.90 -13.66
C THR A 5 -22.39 9.96 -12.47
N LEU A 6 -21.31 9.19 -12.26
CA LEU A 6 -21.25 8.14 -11.26
C LEU A 6 -21.38 8.71 -9.84
N TRP A 7 -20.72 9.83 -9.55
CA TRP A 7 -20.79 10.48 -8.24
C TRP A 7 -22.21 10.95 -7.88
N LEU A 8 -22.95 11.52 -8.84
CA LEU A 8 -24.33 11.96 -8.64
C LEU A 8 -25.27 10.79 -8.35
N ARG A 9 -25.05 9.66 -9.02
CA ARG A 9 -25.90 8.46 -8.85
C ARG A 9 -25.63 7.74 -7.54
N LEU A 10 -24.40 7.79 -7.02
CA LEU A 10 -24.04 7.27 -5.70
C LEU A 10 -24.74 8.02 -4.56
N LEU A 11 -25.08 9.31 -4.77
CA LEU A 11 -25.86 10.13 -3.83
C LEU A 11 -27.39 9.96 -4.01
N GLY A 12 -27.83 9.20 -5.02
CA GLY A 12 -29.23 8.86 -5.23
C GLY A 12 -29.74 7.82 -4.24
N ARG A 13 -30.93 7.26 -4.46
CA ARG A 13 -31.50 6.17 -3.64
C ARG A 13 -32.02 5.02 -4.49
N GLY A 14 -32.13 3.85 -3.87
CA GLY A 14 -32.71 2.65 -4.48
C GLY A 14 -31.92 2.17 -5.70
N LYS A 15 -32.62 1.78 -6.77
CA LYS A 15 -32.03 1.10 -7.94
C LYS A 15 -30.89 1.87 -8.61
N THR A 16 -30.99 3.19 -8.70
CA THR A 16 -29.96 4.04 -9.33
C THR A 16 -28.67 4.04 -8.52
N GLN A 17 -28.78 4.06 -7.19
CA GLN A 17 -27.64 3.99 -6.28
C GLN A 17 -27.01 2.60 -6.31
N ASN A 18 -27.83 1.54 -6.28
CA ASN A 18 -27.33 0.16 -6.32
C ASN A 18 -26.57 -0.13 -7.62
N GLN A 19 -27.04 0.40 -8.75
CA GLN A 19 -26.35 0.28 -10.02
C GLN A 19 -25.03 1.07 -10.03
N ALA A 20 -25.02 2.29 -9.47
CA ALA A 20 -23.81 3.10 -9.34
C ALA A 20 -22.76 2.46 -8.42
N VAL A 21 -23.20 1.80 -7.34
CA VAL A 21 -22.31 1.04 -6.46
C VAL A 21 -21.67 -0.14 -7.19
N ARG A 22 -22.43 -0.89 -8.01
CA ARG A 22 -21.87 -1.98 -8.81
C ARG A 22 -20.83 -1.46 -9.81
N GLU A 23 -21.15 -0.39 -10.52
CA GLU A 23 -20.20 0.26 -11.44
C GLU A 23 -18.92 0.74 -10.73
N LEU A 24 -19.05 1.30 -9.52
CA LEU A 24 -17.90 1.69 -8.68
C LEU A 24 -17.03 0.49 -8.30
N LEU A 25 -17.65 -0.65 -7.96
CA LEU A 25 -16.94 -1.88 -7.60
C LEU A 25 -16.25 -2.55 -8.80
N GLU A 26 -16.76 -2.34 -10.01
CA GLU A 26 -16.18 -2.83 -11.27
C GLU A 26 -14.98 -2.01 -11.76
N LEU A 27 -14.75 -0.80 -11.22
CA LEU A 27 -13.57 0.00 -11.57
C LEU A 27 -12.27 -0.74 -11.20
N PRO A 28 -11.16 -0.56 -11.96
CA PRO A 28 -9.88 -1.19 -11.63
C PRO A 28 -9.39 -0.90 -10.21
N GLN A 29 -8.68 -1.85 -9.61
CA GLN A 29 -7.93 -1.62 -8.37
C GLN A 29 -6.81 -0.60 -8.66
N GLY A 30 -6.57 0.35 -7.74
CA GLY A 30 -5.64 1.49 -7.97
C GLY A 30 -6.29 2.73 -8.57
N ASN A 31 -7.60 2.71 -8.87
CA ASN A 31 -8.30 3.91 -9.33
C ASN A 31 -8.57 4.86 -8.15
N ALA A 32 -7.93 6.03 -8.17
CA ALA A 32 -8.05 7.02 -7.09
C ALA A 32 -9.51 7.45 -6.80
N PHE A 33 -10.36 7.55 -7.82
CA PHE A 33 -11.77 7.89 -7.63
C PHE A 33 -12.51 6.77 -6.89
N ARG A 34 -12.28 5.51 -7.27
CA ARG A 34 -12.84 4.34 -6.58
C ARG A 34 -12.45 4.34 -5.09
N GLU A 35 -11.18 4.52 -4.80
CA GLU A 35 -10.63 4.47 -3.43
C GLU A 35 -11.19 5.58 -2.56
N ASN A 36 -11.12 6.84 -3.04
CA ASN A 36 -11.61 8.00 -2.30
C ASN A 36 -13.11 7.88 -1.99
N VAL A 37 -13.91 7.40 -2.95
CA VAL A 37 -15.35 7.24 -2.78
C VAL A 37 -15.66 6.11 -1.78
N LEU A 38 -14.96 4.97 -1.86
CA LEU A 38 -15.15 3.87 -0.89
C LEU A 38 -14.79 4.31 0.53
N GLU A 39 -13.72 5.06 0.71
CA GLU A 39 -13.31 5.59 2.01
C GLU A 39 -14.38 6.52 2.61
N LEU A 40 -14.91 7.45 1.81
CA LEU A 40 -15.97 8.36 2.23
C LEU A 40 -17.27 7.63 2.58
N LEU A 41 -17.69 6.65 1.78
CA LEU A 41 -18.91 5.87 2.02
C LEU A 41 -18.84 5.08 3.33
N ILE A 42 -17.66 4.51 3.64
CA ILE A 42 -17.45 3.74 4.88
C ILE A 42 -17.38 4.67 6.10
N SER A 43 -16.66 5.80 5.98
CA SER A 43 -16.55 6.81 7.04
C SER A 43 -17.92 7.39 7.42
N TRP A 44 -18.75 7.70 6.42
CA TRP A 44 -20.09 8.21 6.63
C TRP A 44 -21.00 7.19 7.33
N ARG A 45 -20.93 5.91 6.95
CA ARG A 45 -21.70 4.84 7.62
C ARG A 45 -21.33 4.70 9.09
N VAL A 46 -20.05 4.70 9.47
CA VAL A 46 -19.67 4.61 10.90
C VAL A 46 -20.38 5.70 11.70
N SER A 47 -20.59 6.87 11.09
CA SER A 47 -21.33 7.98 11.69
C SER A 47 -22.87 7.79 11.67
N MET A 48 -23.43 7.08 10.68
CA MET A 48 -24.87 6.81 10.55
C MET A 48 -25.36 5.58 11.32
N GLU A 49 -24.55 4.53 11.48
CA GLU A 49 -24.90 3.31 12.23
C GLU A 49 -25.10 3.62 13.72
N ILE A 50 -24.42 4.66 14.22
CA ILE A 50 -24.68 5.28 15.53
C ILE A 50 -26.11 5.85 15.63
N ASN A 51 -26.72 6.21 14.49
CA ASN A 51 -28.01 6.91 14.40
C ASN A 51 -29.17 6.05 13.85
N ASN A 52 -28.96 4.77 13.50
CA ASN A 52 -29.96 3.74 13.16
C ASN A 52 -31.06 4.14 12.14
N ILE A 53 -30.69 4.43 10.89
CA ILE A 53 -31.65 4.66 9.78
C ILE A 53 -31.14 4.02 8.48
N LEU A 54 -31.33 2.71 8.27
CA LEU A 54 -31.15 2.09 6.94
C LEU A 54 -32.19 0.98 6.70
N GLU A 55 -32.75 0.96 5.50
CA GLU A 55 -33.64 -0.11 5.01
C GLU A 55 -32.86 -1.38 4.64
N THR A 56 -33.55 -2.51 4.48
CA THR A 56 -32.93 -3.84 4.33
C THR A 56 -32.11 -4.00 3.04
N GLU A 57 -32.53 -3.39 1.93
CA GLU A 57 -31.81 -3.45 0.64
C GLU A 57 -30.50 -2.63 0.67
N ASP A 58 -30.53 -1.45 1.30
CA ASP A 58 -29.35 -0.61 1.49
C ASP A 58 -28.31 -1.28 2.40
N ARG A 59 -28.77 -2.17 3.28
CA ARG A 59 -27.90 -2.95 4.18
C ARG A 59 -27.07 -3.99 3.43
N GLU A 60 -27.63 -4.70 2.46
CA GLU A 60 -26.90 -5.76 1.72
C GLU A 60 -25.81 -5.19 0.84
N VAL A 61 -26.15 -4.18 0.03
CA VAL A 61 -25.19 -3.50 -0.85
C VAL A 61 -24.03 -2.92 -0.04
N PHE A 62 -24.34 -2.38 1.13
CA PHE A 62 -23.33 -1.85 2.03
C PHE A 62 -22.46 -2.94 2.69
N MET A 63 -23.03 -4.08 3.10
CA MET A 63 -22.26 -5.20 3.65
C MET A 63 -21.22 -5.70 2.64
N THR A 64 -21.61 -5.84 1.37
CA THR A 64 -20.69 -6.20 0.29
C THR A 64 -19.59 -5.16 0.12
N LEU A 65 -19.95 -3.87 0.05
CA LEU A 65 -18.98 -2.77 -0.09
C LEU A 65 -17.94 -2.74 1.03
N SER A 66 -18.40 -2.88 2.28
CA SER A 66 -17.53 -2.84 3.45
C SER A 66 -16.56 -3.99 3.48
N GLN A 67 -17.04 -5.20 3.21
CA GLN A 67 -16.21 -6.39 3.18
C GLN A 67 -15.13 -6.27 2.10
N THR A 68 -15.52 -5.90 0.87
CA THR A 68 -14.58 -5.72 -0.24
C THR A 68 -13.52 -4.66 0.04
N TYR A 69 -13.89 -3.54 0.69
CA TYR A 69 -12.91 -2.51 1.05
C TYR A 69 -11.97 -2.94 2.18
N GLN A 70 -12.47 -3.64 3.20
CA GLN A 70 -11.62 -4.13 4.29
C GLN A 70 -10.60 -5.15 3.79
N GLU A 71 -11.05 -6.09 2.94
CA GLU A 71 -10.17 -7.04 2.28
C GLU A 71 -9.10 -6.34 1.45
N TRP A 72 -9.49 -5.35 0.66
CA TRP A 72 -8.56 -4.56 -0.14
C TRP A 72 -7.57 -3.79 0.74
N LYS A 73 -8.03 -3.09 1.78
CA LYS A 73 -7.18 -2.32 2.69
C LYS A 73 -6.16 -3.21 3.40
N GLU A 74 -6.58 -4.39 3.85
CA GLU A 74 -5.67 -5.34 4.48
C GLU A 74 -4.68 -5.91 3.45
N ALA A 75 -5.11 -6.25 2.24
CA ALA A 75 -4.22 -6.70 1.17
C ALA A 75 -3.14 -5.65 0.85
N THR A 76 -3.53 -4.40 0.60
CA THR A 76 -2.60 -3.29 0.33
C THR A 76 -1.62 -3.07 1.49
N LYS A 77 -2.09 -3.17 2.74
CA LYS A 77 -1.24 -3.07 3.92
C LYS A 77 -0.24 -4.22 4.03
N GLN A 78 -0.67 -5.44 3.70
CA GLN A 78 0.20 -6.61 3.72
C GLN A 78 1.24 -6.56 2.60
N GLU A 79 0.87 -6.10 1.41
CA GLU A 79 1.80 -5.83 0.30
C GLU A 79 2.84 -4.80 0.71
N GLY A 80 2.42 -3.66 1.26
CA GLY A 80 3.34 -2.61 1.74
C GLY A 80 4.30 -3.12 2.83
N ARG A 81 3.83 -3.95 3.76
CA ARG A 81 4.71 -4.58 4.76
C ARG A 81 5.72 -5.56 4.15
N GLN A 82 5.29 -6.35 3.17
CA GLN A 82 6.18 -7.29 2.49
C GLN A 82 7.25 -6.56 1.70
N GLN A 83 6.87 -5.53 0.94
CA GLN A 83 7.80 -4.68 0.21
C GLN A 83 8.80 -4.01 1.15
N GLY A 84 8.32 -3.34 2.21
CA GLY A 84 9.21 -2.69 3.19
C GLY A 84 10.15 -3.67 3.90
N LYS A 85 9.72 -4.90 4.17
CA LYS A 85 10.58 -5.94 4.75
C LYS A 85 11.66 -6.41 3.77
N LEU A 86 11.33 -6.51 2.47
CA LEU A 86 12.30 -6.89 1.44
C LEU A 86 13.32 -5.77 1.22
N GLU A 87 12.86 -4.53 1.06
CA GLU A 87 13.71 -3.34 0.93
C GLU A 87 14.64 -3.20 2.14
N GLY A 88 14.10 -3.19 3.35
CA GLY A 88 14.91 -3.08 4.58
C GLY A 88 15.90 -4.24 4.78
N LYS A 89 15.60 -5.45 4.28
CA LYS A 89 16.56 -6.58 4.31
C LYS A 89 17.70 -6.39 3.31
N LEU A 90 17.43 -5.79 2.15
CA LEU A 90 18.45 -5.50 1.14
C LEU A 90 19.33 -4.34 1.60
N GLU A 91 18.73 -3.26 2.08
CA GLU A 91 19.43 -2.09 2.63
C GLU A 91 20.28 -2.49 3.83
N GLY A 92 19.70 -3.17 4.84
CA GLY A 92 20.47 -3.58 6.02
C GLY A 92 21.60 -4.57 5.72
N LYS A 93 21.48 -5.38 4.67
CA LYS A 93 22.60 -6.22 4.19
C LYS A 93 23.71 -5.39 3.57
N LEU A 94 23.36 -4.37 2.79
CA LEU A 94 24.34 -3.47 2.18
C LEU A 94 25.02 -2.60 3.24
N GLU A 95 24.25 -1.98 4.12
CA GLU A 95 24.76 -1.19 5.25
C GLU A 95 25.68 -2.02 6.14
N GLY A 96 25.27 -3.22 6.56
CA GLY A 96 26.12 -4.09 7.37
C GLY A 96 27.42 -4.53 6.67
N LYS A 97 27.40 -4.67 5.34
CA LYS A 97 28.64 -4.88 4.56
C LYS A 97 29.52 -3.64 4.62
N LEU A 98 28.98 -2.45 4.37
CA LEU A 98 29.73 -1.19 4.38
C LEU A 98 30.31 -0.86 5.76
N GLU A 99 29.53 -1.03 6.83
CA GLU A 99 29.97 -0.82 8.22
C GLU A 99 31.11 -1.77 8.65
N SER A 100 31.22 -2.94 8.01
CA SER A 100 32.31 -3.88 8.29
C SER A 100 33.67 -3.45 7.72
N ILE A 101 33.67 -2.55 6.73
CA ILE A 101 34.85 -2.18 5.93
C ILE A 101 35.96 -1.56 6.79
N PRO A 102 35.71 -0.56 7.67
CA PRO A 102 36.76 0.01 8.51
C PRO A 102 37.45 -1.05 9.39
N ARG A 103 36.68 -2.01 9.90
CA ARG A 103 37.23 -3.11 10.72
C ARG A 103 38.07 -4.08 9.88
N LEU A 104 37.63 -4.41 8.66
CA LEU A 104 38.40 -5.27 7.75
C LEU A 104 39.71 -4.61 7.30
N LEU A 105 39.70 -3.30 7.06
CA LEU A 105 40.90 -2.51 6.79
C LEU A 105 41.85 -2.52 7.99
N ALA A 106 41.34 -2.36 9.21
CA ALA A 106 42.14 -2.44 10.44
C ALA A 106 42.77 -3.82 10.67
N LEU A 107 42.16 -4.89 10.13
CA LEU A 107 42.71 -6.24 10.12
C LEU A 107 43.74 -6.47 9.00
N GLY A 108 44.03 -5.45 8.18
CA GLY A 108 45.07 -5.48 7.15
C GLY A 108 44.62 -6.00 5.78
N LEU A 109 43.30 -6.15 5.54
CA LEU A 109 42.81 -6.50 4.20
C LEU A 109 42.92 -5.28 3.26
N SER A 110 43.26 -5.54 2.00
CA SER A 110 43.24 -4.52 0.93
C SER A 110 41.82 -4.20 0.47
N VAL A 111 41.62 -3.02 -0.14
CA VAL A 111 40.34 -2.58 -0.71
C VAL A 111 39.83 -3.59 -1.74
N GLU A 112 40.72 -4.15 -2.56
CA GLU A 112 40.39 -5.14 -3.57
C GLU A 112 39.91 -6.47 -2.95
N GLN A 113 40.55 -6.91 -1.87
CA GLN A 113 40.14 -8.12 -1.14
C GLN A 113 38.79 -7.93 -0.44
N ILE A 114 38.53 -6.74 0.11
CA ILE A 114 37.25 -6.41 0.77
C ILE A 114 36.12 -6.34 -0.25
N ALA A 115 36.34 -5.66 -1.39
CA ALA A 115 35.39 -5.60 -2.49
C ALA A 115 34.99 -6.99 -2.98
N GLN A 116 35.99 -7.87 -3.17
CA GLN A 116 35.75 -9.26 -3.56
C GLN A 116 35.03 -10.07 -2.47
N ALA A 117 35.42 -9.93 -1.20
CA ALA A 117 34.85 -10.71 -0.10
C ALA A 117 33.40 -10.31 0.24
N LEU A 118 33.06 -9.04 0.03
CA LEU A 118 31.73 -8.49 0.32
C LEU A 118 30.84 -8.37 -0.92
N ASP A 119 31.30 -8.79 -2.11
CA ASP A 119 30.62 -8.55 -3.39
C ASP A 119 30.18 -7.08 -3.52
N LEU A 120 31.14 -6.17 -3.37
CA LEU A 120 30.95 -4.72 -3.49
C LEU A 120 31.84 -4.15 -4.58
N ASP A 121 31.44 -3.02 -5.14
CA ASP A 121 32.29 -2.26 -6.05
C ASP A 121 33.44 -1.57 -5.30
N LEU A 122 34.60 -1.45 -5.95
CA LEU A 122 35.77 -0.78 -5.37
C LEU A 122 35.46 0.65 -4.90
N GLU A 123 34.61 1.37 -5.63
CA GLU A 123 34.20 2.73 -5.28
C GLU A 123 33.32 2.75 -4.01
N GLN A 124 32.44 1.77 -3.82
CA GLN A 124 31.65 1.65 -2.59
C GLN A 124 32.56 1.40 -1.38
N VAL A 125 33.57 0.53 -1.55
CA VAL A 125 34.53 0.24 -0.47
C VAL A 125 35.40 1.45 -0.15
N ARG A 126 35.86 2.18 -1.17
CA ARG A 126 36.65 3.40 -0.99
C ARG A 126 35.85 4.51 -0.30
N GLN A 127 34.57 4.64 -0.63
CA GLN A 127 33.72 5.65 -0.01
C GLN A 127 33.48 5.33 1.47
N ALA A 128 33.13 4.08 1.80
CA ALA A 128 32.93 3.64 3.18
C ALA A 128 34.23 3.65 4.02
N ALA A 129 35.40 3.63 3.38
CA ALA A 129 36.70 3.76 4.05
C ALA A 129 37.09 5.21 4.39
N ARG A 130 36.37 6.21 3.84
CA ARG A 130 36.65 7.65 4.03
C ARG A 130 35.76 8.32 5.07
N GLU A 131 34.70 7.65 5.51
CA GLU A 131 33.85 8.03 6.63
C GLU A 131 34.49 7.65 7.97
#